data_AF-A0A952MK29-F1
#
_entry.id   AF-A0A952MK29-F1
#
_cell.length_a   1.000
_cell.length_b   1.000
_cell.length_c   1.000
_cell.angle_alpha   90.00
_cell.angle_beta   90.00
_cell.angle_gamma   90.00
#
_symmetry.space_group_name_H-M   'P 1'
#
loop_
_entity.id
_entity.type
_entity.pdbx_description
1 polymer ?
#
loop_
_entity_poly.entity_id
_entity_poly.type
_entity_poly.pdbx_seq_one_letter_code
_entity_poly.pdbx_strand_id
1 'polypeptide(L)'
;MASYFYSVNDKKNGPFTFEELKKENIQRTTLIWKEGLTSWVSAENLDEFKDYFKEVPPAIPIAQDKLINKKIASEVITIEKTLIYSVLIGIIALVYLTL
;
A
#
# COMPACT_ATOMS: atom_id res chain seq x y z
N MET A 1 4.32 20.04 24.62
CA MET A 1 3.44 19.09 23.89
C MET A 1 4.32 18.36 22.90
N ALA A 2 4.46 17.04 23.01
CA ALA A 2 5.27 16.28 22.07
C ALA A 2 4.47 16.06 20.77
N SER A 3 4.98 16.60 19.67
CA SER A 3 4.38 16.47 18.34
C SER A 3 5.08 15.34 17.57
N TYR A 4 4.32 14.31 17.28
CA TYR A 4 4.76 13.16 16.50
C TYR A 4 4.19 13.24 15.08
N PHE A 5 4.95 12.73 14.13
CA PHE A 5 4.58 12.61 12.73
C PHE A 5 4.74 11.16 12.31
N TYR A 6 3.84 10.65 11.48
CA TYR A 6 3.90 9.29 10.98
C TYR A 6 3.78 9.25 9.46
N SER A 7 4.37 8.25 8.83
CA SER A 7 4.29 8.05 7.38
C SER A 7 3.25 6.98 7.04
N VAL A 8 2.20 7.34 6.29
CA VAL A 8 1.24 6.39 5.71
C VAL A 8 1.03 6.73 4.24
N ASN A 9 1.08 5.71 3.37
CA ASN A 9 0.97 5.85 1.92
C ASN A 9 1.92 6.91 1.34
N ASP A 10 3.18 6.88 1.75
CA ASP A 10 4.23 7.83 1.35
C ASP A 10 3.94 9.30 1.70
N LYS A 11 2.99 9.55 2.61
CA LYS A 11 2.65 10.89 3.10
C LYS A 11 2.96 11.03 4.58
N LYS A 12 3.53 12.17 4.94
CA LYS A 12 3.70 12.61 6.33
C LYS A 12 2.35 13.09 6.86
N ASN A 13 1.88 12.46 7.94
CA ASN A 13 0.71 12.84 8.70
C ASN A 13 1.15 13.39 10.06
N GLY A 14 0.67 14.57 10.44
CA GLY A 14 0.96 15.18 11.74
C GLY A 14 0.88 16.71 11.71
N PRO A 15 1.10 17.37 12.87
CA PRO A 15 1.51 16.77 14.15
C PRO A 15 0.36 16.10 14.91
N PHE A 16 0.63 14.93 15.49
CA PHE A 16 -0.27 14.20 16.39
C PHE A 16 0.36 14.02 17.77
N THR A 17 -0.48 13.83 18.77
CA THR A 17 -0.06 13.36 20.09
C THR A 17 0.10 11.84 20.10
N PHE A 18 0.80 11.31 21.10
CA PHE A 18 0.99 9.86 21.25
C PHE A 18 -0.35 9.11 21.39
N GLU A 19 -1.35 9.70 22.06
CA GLU A 19 -2.67 9.08 22.21
C GLU A 19 -3.47 9.07 20.91
N GLU A 20 -3.38 10.13 20.10
CA GLU A 20 -3.99 10.17 18.78
C GLU A 20 -3.34 9.14 17.84
N LEU A 21 -2.01 9.03 17.89
CA LEU A 21 -1.29 8.00 17.14
C LEU A 21 -1.74 6.58 17.51
N LYS A 22 -1.99 6.29 18.79
CA LYS A 22 -2.53 4.98 19.19
C LYS A 22 -3.90 4.68 18.59
N LYS A 23 -4.70 5.70 18.27
CA LYS A 23 -6.02 5.54 17.63
C LYS A 23 -5.91 5.33 16.11
N GLU A 24 -4.85 5.85 15.49
CA GLU A 24 -4.59 5.75 14.04
C GLU A 24 -4.12 4.35 13.58
N ASN A 25 -4.14 3.33 14.45
CA ASN A 25 -3.79 1.94 14.11
C ASN A 25 -2.40 1.81 13.46
N ILE A 26 -1.43 2.52 14.04
CA ILE A 26 -0.04 2.54 13.58
C ILE A 26 0.53 1.12 13.59
N GLN A 27 1.25 0.75 12.52
CA GLN A 27 1.87 -0.56 12.42
C GLN A 27 3.31 -0.51 12.93
N ARG A 28 3.89 -1.68 13.25
CA ARG A 28 5.29 -1.82 13.68
C ARG A 28 6.28 -1.24 12.67
N THR A 29 5.97 -1.40 11.39
CA THR A 29 6.75 -0.94 10.24
C THR A 29 6.48 0.52 9.87
N THR A 30 5.49 1.18 10.48
CA THR A 30 5.20 2.58 10.22
C THR A 30 6.36 3.44 10.68
N LEU A 31 6.83 4.34 9.81
CA LEU A 31 7.89 5.29 10.13
C LEU A 31 7.32 6.45 10.94
N ILE A 32 7.92 6.71 12.09
CA ILE A 32 7.59 7.80 13.02
C ILE A 32 8.75 8.79 13.09
N TRP A 33 8.43 10.07 13.12
CA TRP A 33 9.37 11.14 13.38
C TRP A 33 8.84 12.04 14.49
N LYS A 34 9.71 12.49 15.38
CA LYS A 34 9.39 13.46 16.43
C LYS A 34 10.53 14.44 16.56
N GLU A 35 10.23 15.61 17.13
CA GLU A 35 11.25 16.60 17.46
C GLU A 35 12.33 15.95 18.36
N GLY A 36 13.59 16.07 17.93
CA GLY A 36 14.74 15.40 18.57
C GLY A 36 15.22 14.12 17.85
N LEU A 37 14.46 13.57 16.89
CA LEU A 37 14.96 12.51 16.02
C LEU A 37 15.67 13.08 14.80
N THR A 38 16.83 12.52 14.47
CA THR A 38 17.64 12.91 13.31
C THR A 38 17.03 12.46 11.98
N SER A 39 16.23 11.39 12.01
CA SER A 39 15.59 10.79 10.83
C SER A 39 14.31 10.05 11.23
N TRP A 40 13.54 9.62 10.23
CA TRP A 40 12.38 8.77 10.43
C TRP A 40 12.79 7.41 10.99
N VAL A 41 12.15 6.98 12.07
CA VAL A 41 12.46 5.73 12.78
C VAL A 41 11.21 4.85 12.80
N SER A 42 11.35 3.56 12.51
CA SER A 42 10.22 2.61 12.61
C SER A 42 9.61 2.62 14.01
N ALA A 43 8.28 2.55 14.09
CA ALA A 43 7.55 2.56 15.35
C ALA A 43 8.04 1.43 16.29
N GLU A 44 8.40 0.25 15.75
CA GLU A 44 8.97 -0.84 16.54
C GLU A 44 10.31 -0.52 17.24
N ASN A 45 11.08 0.43 16.71
CA ASN A 45 12.37 0.82 17.27
C ASN A 45 12.24 1.85 18.38
N LEU A 46 11.09 2.54 18.46
CA LEU A 46 10.81 3.49 19.53
C LEU A 46 10.33 2.72 20.77
N ASP A 47 11.07 2.82 21.88
CA ASP A 47 10.73 2.13 23.12
C ASP A 47 9.32 2.47 23.62
N GLU A 48 8.88 3.71 23.40
CA GLU A 48 7.52 4.19 23.70
C GLU A 48 6.42 3.37 23.00
N PHE A 49 6.70 2.93 21.78
CA PHE A 49 5.78 2.16 20.95
C PHE A 49 5.98 0.65 21.11
N LYS A 50 7.16 0.18 21.54
CA LYS A 50 7.43 -1.25 21.79
C LYS A 50 6.43 -1.84 22.78
N ASP A 51 6.14 -1.15 23.88
CA ASP A 51 5.20 -1.63 24.88
C ASP A 51 3.76 -1.61 24.36
N TYR A 52 3.37 -0.59 23.59
CA TYR A 52 2.08 -0.57 22.89
C TYR A 52 1.92 -1.79 21.97
N PHE A 53 2.94 -2.12 21.18
CA PHE A 53 2.88 -3.28 20.29
C PHE A 53 2.93 -4.64 21.00
N LYS A 54 3.37 -4.72 22.26
CA LYS A 54 3.27 -5.97 23.05
C LYS A 54 1.84 -6.23 23.49
N GLU A 55 1.09 -5.19 23.82
CA GLU A 55 -0.31 -5.29 24.24
C GLU A 55 -1.26 -5.49 23.04
N VAL A 56 -0.92 -4.92 21.89
CA VAL A 56 -1.71 -5.08 20.66
C VAL A 56 -1.45 -6.48 20.09
N PRO A 57 -2.48 -7.36 20.01
CA PRO A 57 -2.32 -8.66 19.39
C PRO A 57 -1.83 -8.48 17.95
N PRO A 58 -0.96 -9.37 17.44
CA PRO A 58 -0.42 -9.25 16.09
C PRO A 58 -1.56 -9.10 15.08
N ALA A 59 -1.41 -8.17 14.15
CA ALA A 59 -2.40 -7.93 13.10
C ALA A 59 -2.64 -9.25 12.34
N ILE A 60 -3.92 -9.62 12.21
CA ILE A 60 -4.32 -10.81 11.48
C ILE A 60 -3.83 -10.65 10.04
N PRO A 61 -3.11 -11.63 9.45
CA PRO A 61 -2.68 -11.54 8.07
C PRO A 61 -3.90 -11.46 7.14
N ILE A 62 -4.25 -10.26 6.68
CA ILE A 62 -5.34 -10.06 5.74
C ILE A 62 -4.88 -10.55 4.37
N ALA A 63 -5.36 -11.74 3.97
CA ALA A 63 -5.10 -12.34 2.65
C ALA A 63 -5.71 -11.55 1.46
N GLN A 64 -6.31 -10.38 1.71
CA GLN A 64 -6.99 -9.56 0.70
C GLN A 64 -6.03 -8.97 -0.34
N ASP A 65 -4.81 -8.59 0.05
CA ASP A 65 -3.85 -7.99 -0.87
C ASP A 65 -3.42 -8.95 -2.00
N LYS A 66 -3.27 -10.24 -1.68
CA LYS A 66 -2.99 -11.27 -2.70
C LYS A 66 -4.17 -11.52 -3.64
N LEU A 67 -5.40 -11.42 -3.16
CA LEU A 67 -6.60 -11.67 -3.97
C LEU A 67 -6.86 -10.52 -4.94
N ILE A 68 -6.67 -9.27 -4.51
CA ILE A 68 -6.81 -8.07 -5.33
C ILE A 68 -5.75 -8.09 -6.45
N ASN A 69 -4.48 -8.30 -6.10
CA ASN A 69 -3.39 -8.34 -7.08
C ASN A 69 -3.54 -9.50 -8.08
N LYS A 70 -3.99 -10.67 -7.62
CA LYS A 70 -4.25 -11.83 -8.50
C LYS A 70 -5.41 -11.57 -9.46
N LYS A 71 -6.52 -10.98 -8.99
CA LYS A 71 -7.71 -10.69 -9.80
C LYS A 71 -7.40 -9.63 -10.87
N ILE A 72 -6.76 -8.53 -10.48
CA ILE A 72 -6.35 -7.47 -11.41
C ILE A 72 -5.40 -8.02 -12.48
N ALA A 73 -4.40 -8.81 -12.09
CA ALA A 73 -3.47 -9.42 -13.05
C ALA A 73 -4.18 -10.32 -14.07
N SER A 74 -5.15 -11.15 -13.64
CA SER A 74 -5.89 -12.02 -14.56
C SER A 74 -6.83 -11.26 -15.52
N GLU A 75 -7.40 -10.14 -15.09
CA GLU A 75 -8.29 -9.32 -15.93
C GLU A 75 -7.49 -8.50 -16.96
N VAL A 76 -6.39 -7.87 -16.55
CA VAL A 76 -5.51 -7.10 -17.45
C VAL A 76 -4.93 -7.98 -18.57
N ILE A 77 -4.48 -9.20 -18.24
CA ILE A 77 -3.94 -10.14 -19.23
C ILE A 77 -5.00 -10.57 -20.25
N THR A 78 -6.27 -10.65 -19.86
CA THR A 78 -7.38 -11.04 -20.75
C THR A 78 -7.74 -9.92 -21.74
N ILE A 79 -7.69 -8.66 -21.29
CA ILE A 79 -7.98 -7.47 -22.10
C ILE A 79 -6.96 -7.31 -23.23
N GLU A 80 -5.66 -7.38 -22.92
CA GLU A 80 -4.57 -7.25 -23.90
C GLU A 80 -4.69 -8.25 -25.05
N LYS A 81 -4.98 -9.53 -24.74
CA LYS A 81 -5.12 -10.56 -25.77
C LYS A 81 -6.32 -10.30 -26.69
N THR A 82 -7.44 -9.89 -26.12
CA THR A 82 -8.68 -9.65 -26.88
C THR A 82 -8.52 -8.47 -27.85
N LEU A 83 -7.80 -7.43 -27.42
CA LEU A 83 -7.47 -6.27 -28.26
C LEU A 83 -6.56 -6.64 -29.44
N ILE A 84 -5.56 -7.50 -29.20
CA ILE A 84 -4.66 -7.98 -30.27
C ILE A 84 -5.43 -8.82 -31.30
N TYR A 85 -6.32 -9.71 -30.86
CA TYR A 85 -7.12 -10.55 -31.77
C TYR A 85 -8.06 -9.72 -32.67
N SER A 86 -8.70 -8.68 -32.13
CA SER A 86 -9.62 -7.85 -32.94
C SER A 86 -8.88 -7.03 -34.00
N VAL A 87 -7.69 -6.51 -33.67
CA VAL A 87 -6.83 -5.78 -34.63
C VAL A 87 -6.34 -6.71 -35.73
N LEU A 88 -5.89 -7.92 -35.40
CA LEU A 88 -5.44 -8.91 -36.38
C LEU A 88 -6.56 -9.30 -37.35
N ILE A 89 -7.77 -9.55 -36.84
CA ILE A 89 -8.94 -9.87 -37.67
C ILE A 89 -9.27 -8.72 -38.61
N GLY A 90 -9.21 -7.47 -38.13
CA GLY A 90 -9.45 -6.29 -38.96
C GLY A 90 -8.43 -6.14 -40.09
N ILE A 91 -7.14 -6.36 -39.82
CA ILE A 91 -6.08 -6.33 -40.83
C ILE A 91 -6.30 -7.41 -41.89
N ILE A 92 -6.63 -8.63 -41.47
CA ILE A 92 -6.93 -9.73 -42.40
C ILE A 92 -8.13 -9.38 -43.29
N ALA A 93 -9.22 -8.86 -42.70
CA ALA A 93 -10.41 -8.46 -43.44
C ALA A 93 -10.12 -7.35 -44.48
N LEU A 94 -9.26 -6.38 -44.14
CA LEU A 94 -8.85 -5.31 -45.06
C LEU A 94 -8.08 -5.86 -46.27
N VAL A 95 -7.17 -6.81 -46.06
CA VAL A 95 -6.41 -7.43 -47.16
C VAL A 95 -7.32 -8.17 -48.13
N TYR A 96 -8.29 -8.93 -47.61
CA TYR A 96 -9.25 -9.65 -48.45
C TYR A 96 -10.20 -8.74 -49.24
N LEU A 97 -10.46 -7.52 -48.78
CA LEU A 97 -11.32 -6.56 -49.47
C LEU A 97 -10.61 -5.87 -50.65
N THR A 98 -9.27 -5.94 -50.69
CA THR A 98 -8.43 -5.33 -51.73
C THR A 98 -7.98 -6.31 -52.83
N LEU A 99 -8.28 -7.60 -52.69
CA LEU A 99 -7.93 -8.68 -53.61
C LEU A 99 -9.15 -9.12 -54.44
#